data_AF-A0A7C4GX11-F1
#
_entry.id   AF-A0A7C4GX11-F1
#
_cell.length_a   1.000
_cell.length_b   1.000
_cell.length_c   1.000
_cell.angle_alpha   90.00
_cell.angle_beta   90.00
_cell.angle_gamma   90.00
#
_symmetry.space_group_name_H-M   'P 1'
#
loop_
_entity.id
_entity.type
_entity.pdbx_description
1 polymer ?
#
loop_
_entity_poly.entity_id
_entity_poly.type
_entity_poly.pdbx_seq_one_letter_code
_entity_poly.pdbx_strand_id
1 'polypeptide(L)'
;MIESLMSEENLIQRWDILDRISHLINLLGILIAIITGLPQLNLTLFGLDIGVQFRWITDVVGGEGVRRILHRYIVTGLIGLAFTIHVLGFGLRKKKSNILFRFKDLKDLVAYYGNKFFGRSKPLLGFHVPGEKLLYWVALTCLFILGSTGIMMWMRFLYAEYGLFRMLHRVASIILSLFVLIHFILNIILPEQRPVLKAMFINGKVTIEWVRQHHPKMFEEEKQISLTRRRTIKMFLWILPAIGFSYIFSELLQKPRYRIEDIIVEPSRVMVGKPFTISVEVTNIGYREDSFQIQLSIDGKMVAEKTITLLDGETSIVSFKTTINEIGRHTIEVNGISKIIEVAEAPPPIQKEIADKFKELFPIAYDFIPVMKDGKIMYYEIYDAEGMLVGYGFHERVYAPTDRLTVTGIIDLDYRIKVIDVEKLKPDIHVLNEKILKPDFENQFIGLTIEEMNLSPEGKIDAVSGATISSTLIVETIRKVLEEVQSTS
;
A
#
# COMPACT_ATOMS: atom_id res chain seq x y z
N MET A 1 -17.25 -64.69 14.25
CA MET A 1 -16.82 -63.48 13.48
C MET A 1 -16.55 -62.25 14.36
N ILE A 2 -17.09 -62.15 15.59
CA ILE A 2 -16.62 -61.18 16.61
C ILE A 2 -15.33 -61.68 17.30
N GLU A 3 -15.19 -63.00 17.45
CA GLU A 3 -13.99 -63.63 18.05
C GLU A 3 -12.72 -63.48 17.20
N SER A 4 -12.81 -63.33 15.87
CA SER A 4 -11.61 -63.20 15.02
C SER A 4 -11.01 -61.78 15.01
N LEU A 5 -11.48 -60.89 15.89
CA LEU A 5 -10.91 -59.56 16.15
C LEU A 5 -10.25 -59.46 17.53
N MET A 6 -10.26 -60.55 18.31
CA MET A 6 -9.54 -60.62 19.58
C MET A 6 -8.08 -60.99 19.31
N SER A 7 -7.23 -60.00 19.04
CA SER A 7 -5.79 -60.19 19.26
C SER A 7 -5.53 -60.27 20.77
N GLU A 8 -4.43 -60.92 21.16
CA GLU A 8 -3.99 -61.22 22.53
C GLU A 8 -3.97 -60.06 23.55
N GLU A 9 -4.39 -58.84 23.18
CA GLU A 9 -4.35 -57.62 24.00
C GLU A 9 -5.68 -56.83 24.14
N ASN A 10 -6.85 -57.29 23.67
CA ASN A 10 -8.13 -56.56 23.85
C ASN A 10 -8.15 -55.09 23.32
N LEU A 11 -7.39 -54.79 22.25
CA LEU A 11 -7.28 -53.45 21.64
C LEU A 11 -8.01 -53.35 20.29
N ILE A 12 -8.62 -52.20 20.02
CA ILE A 12 -9.27 -51.87 18.73
C ILE A 12 -8.62 -50.63 18.08
N GLN A 13 -8.47 -50.66 16.74
CA GLN A 13 -7.94 -49.52 15.99
C GLN A 13 -8.94 -48.36 16.02
N ARG A 14 -8.51 -47.24 16.57
CA ARG A 14 -9.27 -45.99 16.67
C ARG A 14 -8.88 -44.99 15.58
N TRP A 15 -7.60 -44.79 15.30
CA TRP A 15 -7.13 -43.80 14.33
C TRP A 15 -6.10 -44.42 13.38
N ASP A 16 -6.27 -44.25 12.07
CA ASP A 16 -5.29 -44.73 11.09
C ASP A 16 -3.95 -43.97 11.21
N ILE A 17 -2.85 -44.52 10.71
CA ILE A 17 -1.56 -43.81 10.68
C ILE A 17 -1.63 -42.53 9.85
N LEU A 18 -2.33 -42.53 8.71
CA LEU A 18 -2.45 -41.35 7.86
C LEU A 18 -3.25 -40.23 8.56
N ASP A 19 -4.28 -40.61 9.32
CA ASP A 19 -5.10 -39.67 10.09
C ASP A 19 -4.27 -39.00 11.19
N ARG A 20 -3.43 -39.77 11.88
CA ARG A 20 -2.55 -39.28 12.94
C ARG A 20 -1.45 -38.37 12.41
N ILE A 21 -0.83 -38.74 11.28
CA ILE A 21 0.20 -37.91 10.63
C ILE A 21 -0.42 -36.59 10.13
N SER A 22 -1.56 -36.67 9.43
CA SER A 22 -2.29 -35.47 8.99
C SER A 22 -2.66 -34.57 10.17
N HIS A 23 -3.17 -35.15 11.25
CA HIS A 23 -3.50 -34.41 12.47
C HIS A 23 -2.26 -33.71 13.08
N LEU A 24 -1.12 -34.39 13.18
CA LEU A 24 0.10 -33.81 13.74
C LEU A 24 0.65 -32.65 12.91
N ILE A 25 0.68 -32.81 11.58
CA ILE A 25 1.11 -31.75 10.65
C ILE A 25 0.15 -30.56 10.74
N ASN A 26 -1.16 -30.82 10.79
CA ASN A 26 -2.16 -29.77 10.92
C ASN A 26 -2.05 -29.04 12.27
N LEU A 27 -1.83 -29.77 13.36
CA LEU A 27 -1.59 -29.21 14.69
C LEU A 27 -0.38 -28.27 14.67
N LEU A 28 0.75 -28.71 14.12
CA LEU A 28 1.95 -27.89 14.02
C LEU A 28 1.70 -26.63 13.17
N GLY A 29 1.05 -26.79 12.01
CA GLY A 29 0.70 -25.69 11.11
C GLY A 29 -0.21 -24.65 11.79
N ILE A 30 -1.25 -25.10 12.49
CA ILE A 30 -2.18 -24.22 13.22
C ILE A 30 -1.47 -23.50 14.38
N LEU A 31 -0.62 -24.19 15.14
CA LEU A 31 0.13 -23.56 16.24
C LEU A 31 1.06 -22.46 15.72
N ILE A 32 1.81 -22.73 14.64
CA ILE A 32 2.66 -21.72 13.99
C ILE A 32 1.79 -20.58 13.46
N ALA A 33 0.64 -20.86 12.85
CA ALA A 33 -0.28 -19.84 12.34
C ALA A 33 -0.79 -18.91 13.44
N ILE A 34 -1.17 -19.48 14.59
CA ILE A 34 -1.62 -18.71 15.76
C ILE A 34 -0.48 -17.83 16.27
N ILE A 35 0.69 -18.42 16.58
CA ILE A 35 1.84 -17.71 17.13
C ILE A 35 2.25 -16.55 16.21
N THR A 36 2.41 -16.83 14.93
CA THR A 36 2.86 -15.83 13.95
C THR A 36 1.76 -14.85 13.57
N GLY A 37 0.49 -15.19 13.70
CA GLY A 37 -0.64 -14.32 13.34
C GLY A 37 -1.09 -13.37 14.46
N LEU A 38 -0.93 -13.76 15.73
CA LEU A 38 -1.35 -12.96 16.90
C LEU A 38 -0.83 -11.51 16.91
N PRO A 39 0.45 -11.21 16.62
CA PRO A 39 0.96 -9.84 16.57
C PRO A 39 0.22 -8.93 15.57
N GLN A 40 -0.35 -9.53 14.51
CA GLN A 40 -1.03 -8.83 13.41
C GLN A 40 -2.56 -8.83 13.54
N LEU A 41 -3.12 -9.38 14.63
CA LEU A 41 -4.56 -9.59 14.77
C LEU A 41 -5.35 -8.26 14.66
N ASN A 42 -4.76 -7.14 15.10
CA ASN A 42 -5.33 -5.79 15.04
C ASN A 42 -6.81 -5.79 15.42
N LEU A 43 -7.06 -6.23 16.66
CA LEU A 43 -8.39 -6.42 17.23
C LEU A 43 -8.47 -5.59 18.51
N THR A 44 -9.25 -4.53 18.46
CA THR A 44 -9.50 -3.66 19.61
C THR A 44 -10.72 -4.16 20.39
N LEU A 45 -10.51 -4.58 21.64
CA LEU A 45 -11.58 -4.90 22.59
C LEU A 45 -11.43 -4.00 23.82
N PHE A 46 -12.50 -3.32 24.22
CA PHE A 46 -12.51 -2.41 25.38
C PHE A 46 -11.40 -1.34 25.34
N GLY A 47 -11.05 -0.84 24.15
CA GLY A 47 -9.98 0.15 23.97
C GLY A 47 -8.55 -0.43 23.96
N LEU A 48 -8.39 -1.74 24.12
CA LEU A 48 -7.09 -2.43 24.06
C LEU A 48 -6.92 -3.14 22.72
N ASP A 49 -5.87 -2.80 21.97
CA ASP A 49 -5.46 -3.61 20.81
C ASP A 49 -4.73 -4.87 21.31
N ILE A 50 -5.39 -6.01 21.13
CA ILE A 50 -4.90 -7.31 21.55
C ILE A 50 -3.61 -7.67 20.81
N GLY A 51 -3.47 -7.29 19.53
CA GLY A 51 -2.29 -7.64 18.73
C GLY A 51 -1.00 -7.01 19.26
N VAL A 52 -1.09 -5.78 19.78
CA VAL A 52 0.05 -5.06 20.37
C VAL A 52 0.67 -5.83 21.53
N GLN A 53 -0.16 -6.49 22.35
CA GLN A 53 0.30 -7.27 23.50
C GLN A 53 1.15 -8.49 23.11
N PHE A 54 1.05 -8.93 21.86
CA PHE A 54 1.79 -10.08 21.34
C PHE A 54 2.97 -9.69 20.44
N ARG A 55 3.27 -8.40 20.24
CA ARG A 55 4.36 -7.98 19.33
C ARG A 55 5.74 -8.50 19.71
N TRP A 56 5.98 -8.78 21.00
CA TRP A 56 7.21 -9.43 21.49
C TRP A 56 7.49 -10.79 20.83
N ILE A 57 6.47 -11.48 20.32
CA ILE A 57 6.63 -12.75 19.59
C ILE A 57 7.46 -12.52 18.32
N THR A 58 7.30 -11.37 17.67
CA THR A 58 8.03 -11.02 16.44
C THR A 58 9.53 -11.01 16.71
N ASP A 59 9.96 -10.43 17.83
CA ASP A 59 11.37 -10.36 18.20
C ASP A 59 11.93 -11.75 18.54
N VAL A 60 11.16 -12.56 19.29
CA VAL A 60 11.57 -13.93 19.68
C VAL A 60 11.70 -14.87 18.48
N VAL A 61 10.85 -14.69 17.46
CA VAL A 61 10.88 -15.51 16.22
C VAL A 61 12.02 -15.09 15.28
N GLY A 62 12.67 -13.96 15.50
CA GLY A 62 13.78 -13.46 14.68
C GLY A 62 13.44 -12.26 13.80
N GLY A 63 12.41 -11.50 14.16
CA GLY A 63 12.00 -10.27 13.47
C GLY A 63 10.85 -10.45 12.47
N GLU A 64 10.42 -9.33 11.90
CA GLU A 64 9.23 -9.26 11.05
C GLU A 64 9.40 -10.03 9.74
N GLY A 65 10.59 -10.00 9.13
CA GLY A 65 10.91 -10.80 7.95
C GLY A 65 10.71 -12.30 8.18
N VAL A 66 11.29 -12.84 9.26
CA VAL A 66 11.17 -14.27 9.60
C VAL A 66 9.73 -14.64 9.95
N ARG A 67 9.03 -13.83 10.76
CA ARG A 67 7.63 -14.06 11.11
C ARG A 67 6.73 -14.18 9.88
N ARG A 68 6.89 -13.25 8.92
CA ARG A 68 6.12 -13.27 7.66
C ARG A 68 6.46 -14.46 6.79
N ILE A 69 7.69 -14.96 6.82
CA ILE A 69 8.08 -16.19 6.13
C ILE A 69 7.36 -17.39 6.75
N LEU A 70 7.43 -17.52 8.09
CA LEU A 70 6.77 -18.62 8.80
C LEU A 70 5.25 -18.62 8.55
N HIS A 71 4.60 -17.46 8.68
CA HIS A 71 3.13 -17.37 8.54
C HIS A 71 2.63 -17.67 7.13
N ARG A 72 3.38 -17.32 6.09
CA ARG A 72 2.92 -17.46 4.71
C ARG A 72 3.34 -18.78 4.09
N TYR A 73 4.61 -19.15 4.24
CA TYR A 73 5.16 -20.31 3.55
C TYR A 73 5.02 -21.58 4.38
N ILE A 74 5.48 -21.54 5.64
CA ILE A 74 5.49 -22.73 6.49
C ILE A 74 4.06 -23.14 6.86
N VAL A 75 3.22 -22.21 7.28
CA VAL A 75 1.82 -22.48 7.61
C VAL A 75 1.05 -23.01 6.39
N THR A 76 1.11 -22.32 5.24
CA THR A 76 0.40 -22.76 4.03
C THR A 76 0.90 -24.11 3.55
N GLY A 77 2.22 -24.36 3.61
CA GLY A 77 2.83 -25.64 3.26
C GLY A 77 2.36 -26.77 4.18
N LEU A 78 2.41 -26.58 5.50
CA LEU A 78 1.97 -27.60 6.48
C LEU A 78 0.47 -27.87 6.38
N ILE A 79 -0.37 -26.83 6.33
CA ILE A 79 -1.83 -27.01 6.22
C ILE A 79 -2.20 -27.63 4.87
N GLY A 80 -1.56 -27.20 3.78
CA GLY A 80 -1.76 -27.78 2.45
C GLY A 80 -1.34 -29.26 2.38
N LEU A 81 -0.21 -29.61 3.00
CA LEU A 81 0.25 -31.00 3.12
C LEU A 81 -0.71 -31.83 3.98
N ALA A 82 -1.12 -31.32 5.13
CA ALA A 82 -2.08 -31.99 6.01
C ALA A 82 -3.43 -32.24 5.31
N PHE A 83 -3.93 -31.23 4.59
CA PHE A 83 -5.15 -31.34 3.77
C PHE A 83 -4.99 -32.40 2.67
N THR A 84 -3.85 -32.41 1.97
CA THR A 84 -3.56 -33.40 0.94
C THR A 84 -3.52 -34.82 1.51
N ILE A 85 -2.82 -35.05 2.62
CA ILE A 85 -2.79 -36.35 3.31
C ILE A 85 -4.18 -36.74 3.80
N HIS A 86 -4.96 -35.81 4.36
CA HIS A 86 -6.32 -36.07 4.85
C HIS A 86 -7.24 -36.51 3.72
N VAL A 87 -7.17 -35.83 2.58
CA VAL A 87 -7.93 -36.16 1.37
C VAL A 87 -7.53 -37.52 0.80
N LEU A 88 -6.21 -37.78 0.68
CA LEU A 88 -5.70 -39.07 0.21
C LEU A 88 -6.13 -40.19 1.16
N GLY A 89 -5.98 -39.97 2.47
CA GLY A 89 -6.48 -40.87 3.52
C GLY A 89 -7.97 -41.14 3.33
N PHE A 90 -8.80 -40.10 3.20
CA PHE A 90 -10.24 -40.25 2.98
C PHE A 90 -10.59 -41.04 1.70
N GLY A 91 -9.84 -40.84 0.62
CA GLY A 91 -10.01 -41.59 -0.63
C GLY A 91 -9.58 -43.06 -0.55
N LEU A 92 -8.55 -43.35 0.26
CA LEU A 92 -8.02 -44.71 0.49
C LEU A 92 -8.76 -45.45 1.62
N ARG A 93 -9.48 -44.73 2.49
CA ARG A 93 -10.20 -45.31 3.63
C ARG A 93 -11.21 -46.36 3.16
N LYS A 94 -11.05 -47.57 3.69
CA LYS A 94 -11.95 -48.70 3.42
C LYS A 94 -13.25 -48.63 4.23
N LYS A 95 -13.30 -47.85 5.32
CA LYS A 95 -14.44 -47.70 6.25
C LYS A 95 -15.01 -46.28 6.17
N LYS A 96 -16.34 -46.15 6.09
CA LYS A 96 -17.02 -44.85 6.25
C LYS A 96 -17.02 -44.45 7.73
N SER A 97 -16.84 -43.17 8.04
CA SER A 97 -17.09 -42.64 9.39
C SER A 97 -18.30 -41.71 9.40
N ASN A 98 -19.08 -41.73 10.48
CA ASN A 98 -20.26 -40.88 10.65
C ASN A 98 -19.84 -39.47 11.14
N ILE A 99 -19.10 -38.73 10.31
CA ILE A 99 -18.51 -37.43 10.67
C ILE A 99 -19.44 -36.23 10.42
N LEU A 100 -20.55 -36.41 9.68
CA LEU A 100 -21.51 -35.34 9.40
C LEU A 100 -22.19 -34.87 10.69
N PHE A 101 -22.18 -33.57 10.94
CA PHE A 101 -22.87 -32.95 12.07
C PHE A 101 -24.36 -32.75 11.73
N ARG A 102 -25.26 -33.26 12.56
CA ARG A 102 -26.72 -33.16 12.41
C ARG A 102 -27.32 -32.44 13.60
N PHE A 103 -28.57 -31.96 13.48
CA PHE A 103 -29.30 -31.33 14.59
C PHE A 103 -29.39 -32.21 15.85
N LYS A 104 -29.42 -33.54 15.70
CA LYS A 104 -29.36 -34.46 16.84
C LYS A 104 -28.02 -34.35 17.60
N ASP A 105 -26.91 -34.19 16.88
CA ASP A 105 -25.59 -34.05 17.50
C ASP A 105 -25.54 -32.79 18.40
N LEU A 106 -26.25 -31.70 18.06
CA LEU A 106 -26.35 -30.54 18.96
C LEU A 106 -27.05 -30.88 20.29
N LYS A 107 -28.15 -31.64 20.24
CA LYS A 107 -28.84 -32.12 21.45
C LYS A 107 -27.95 -33.06 22.26
N ASP A 108 -27.27 -33.99 21.58
CA ASP A 108 -26.36 -34.96 22.20
C ASP A 108 -25.12 -34.25 22.79
N LEU A 109 -24.65 -33.14 22.20
CA LEU A 109 -23.56 -32.30 22.72
C LEU A 109 -23.95 -31.65 24.06
N VAL A 110 -25.12 -31.02 24.11
CA VAL A 110 -25.66 -30.41 25.34
C VAL A 110 -25.88 -31.47 26.41
N ALA A 111 -26.41 -32.64 26.03
CA ALA A 111 -26.57 -33.76 26.96
C ALA A 111 -25.23 -34.30 27.47
N TYR A 112 -24.21 -34.40 26.59
CA TYR A 112 -22.88 -34.88 26.96
C TYR A 112 -22.22 -33.98 28.01
N TYR A 113 -22.14 -32.67 27.76
CA TYR A 113 -21.58 -31.75 28.75
C TYR A 113 -22.50 -31.52 29.95
N GLY A 114 -23.82 -31.62 29.76
CA GLY A 114 -24.81 -31.61 30.84
C GLY A 114 -24.63 -32.78 31.82
N ASN A 115 -24.38 -33.99 31.31
CA ASN A 115 -24.02 -35.14 32.12
C ASN A 115 -22.70 -34.90 32.86
N LYS A 116 -21.72 -34.34 32.15
CA LYS A 116 -20.35 -34.19 32.64
C LYS A 116 -20.17 -33.16 33.74
N PHE A 117 -20.82 -32.00 33.61
CA PHE A 117 -20.67 -30.88 34.54
C PHE A 117 -21.86 -30.74 35.51
N PHE A 118 -23.01 -31.33 35.19
CA PHE A 118 -24.25 -31.14 35.96
C PHE A 118 -25.00 -32.46 36.26
N GLY A 119 -24.40 -33.62 36.02
CA GLY A 119 -24.97 -34.93 36.40
C GLY A 119 -26.23 -35.36 35.64
N ARG A 120 -26.56 -34.74 34.49
CA ARG A 120 -27.72 -35.11 33.64
C ARG A 120 -27.57 -36.49 32.98
N SER A 121 -28.58 -36.97 32.25
CA SER A 121 -28.54 -38.27 31.56
C SER A 121 -27.45 -38.36 30.48
N LYS A 122 -26.71 -39.48 30.43
CA LYS A 122 -25.64 -39.74 29.45
C LYS A 122 -26.21 -40.10 28.06
N PRO A 123 -25.80 -39.40 26.98
CA PRO A 123 -26.21 -39.77 25.61
C PRO A 123 -25.47 -41.02 25.11
N LEU A 124 -26.07 -41.70 24.13
CA LEU A 124 -25.43 -42.83 23.43
C LEU A 124 -24.49 -42.32 22.33
N LEU A 125 -23.19 -42.46 22.57
CA LEU A 125 -22.14 -41.93 21.69
C LEU A 125 -21.68 -42.99 20.67
N GLY A 126 -21.55 -42.57 19.41
CA GLY A 126 -21.03 -43.37 18.30
C GLY A 126 -19.50 -43.30 18.20
N PHE A 127 -18.96 -43.59 17.02
CA PHE A 127 -17.53 -43.47 16.79
C PHE A 127 -17.07 -42.04 17.12
N HIS A 128 -17.58 -41.02 16.44
CA HIS A 128 -17.25 -39.62 16.78
C HIS A 128 -18.23 -39.06 17.81
N VAL A 129 -17.71 -38.41 18.86
CA VAL A 129 -18.59 -37.66 19.78
C VAL A 129 -19.08 -36.37 19.11
N PRO A 130 -20.25 -35.84 19.51
CA PRO A 130 -20.78 -34.62 18.90
C PRO A 130 -19.82 -33.42 18.88
N GLY A 131 -18.99 -33.28 19.92
CA GLY A 131 -17.99 -32.21 20.01
C GLY A 131 -16.87 -32.34 18.98
N GLU A 132 -16.41 -33.57 18.72
CA GLU A 132 -15.42 -33.85 17.66
C GLU A 132 -16.00 -33.56 16.27
N LYS A 133 -17.27 -33.92 16.04
CA LYS A 133 -17.96 -33.61 14.77
C LYS A 133 -18.09 -32.10 14.57
N LEU A 134 -18.52 -31.36 15.59
CA LEU A 134 -18.63 -29.91 15.53
C LEU A 134 -17.28 -29.27 15.22
N LEU A 135 -16.24 -29.64 15.98
CA LEU A 135 -14.88 -29.16 15.79
C LEU A 135 -14.39 -29.45 14.37
N TYR A 136 -14.61 -30.66 13.85
CA TYR A 136 -14.18 -31.04 12.50
C TYR A 136 -14.76 -30.09 11.44
N TRP A 137 -16.06 -29.80 11.47
CA TRP A 137 -16.72 -28.94 10.48
C TRP A 137 -16.37 -27.47 10.65
N VAL A 138 -16.26 -26.98 11.89
CA VAL A 138 -15.76 -25.63 12.18
C VAL A 138 -14.34 -25.47 11.66
N ALA A 139 -13.45 -26.44 11.96
CA ALA A 139 -12.07 -26.41 11.53
C ALA A 139 -11.93 -26.47 10.01
N LEU A 140 -12.65 -27.39 9.35
CA LEU A 140 -12.63 -27.50 7.89
C LEU A 140 -13.08 -26.20 7.20
N THR A 141 -14.16 -25.59 7.70
CA THR A 141 -14.70 -24.34 7.16
C THR A 141 -13.74 -23.17 7.39
N CYS A 142 -13.21 -23.02 8.62
CA CYS A 142 -12.26 -21.96 8.93
C CYS A 142 -10.96 -22.12 8.16
N LEU A 143 -10.41 -23.33 8.05
CA LEU A 143 -9.20 -23.59 7.27
C LEU A 143 -9.39 -23.30 5.78
N PHE A 144 -10.58 -23.58 5.23
CA PHE A 144 -10.91 -23.19 3.85
C PHE A 144 -10.96 -21.66 3.68
N ILE A 145 -11.61 -20.94 4.59
CA ILE A 145 -11.66 -19.47 4.56
C ILE A 145 -10.25 -18.90 4.74
N LEU A 146 -9.47 -19.39 5.69
CA LEU A 146 -8.10 -18.94 5.96
C LEU A 146 -7.17 -19.21 4.78
N GLY A 147 -7.24 -20.41 4.19
CA GLY A 147 -6.44 -20.77 3.02
C GLY A 147 -6.77 -19.90 1.80
N SER A 148 -8.06 -19.75 1.49
CA SER A 148 -8.50 -18.92 0.35
C SER A 148 -8.15 -17.44 0.57
N THR A 149 -8.53 -16.85 1.69
CA THR A 149 -8.23 -15.44 1.99
C THR A 149 -6.73 -15.18 2.12
N GLY A 150 -5.96 -16.11 2.72
CA GLY A 150 -4.51 -16.01 2.85
C GLY A 150 -3.81 -16.01 1.49
N ILE A 151 -4.21 -16.90 0.58
CA ILE A 151 -3.68 -16.94 -0.80
C ILE A 151 -4.07 -15.67 -1.55
N MET A 152 -5.31 -15.18 -1.42
CA MET A 152 -5.75 -13.93 -2.07
C MET A 152 -4.97 -12.71 -1.58
N MET A 153 -4.71 -12.59 -0.28
CA MET A 153 -3.89 -11.50 0.28
C MET A 153 -2.41 -11.61 -0.11
N TRP A 154 -1.92 -12.81 -0.37
CA TRP A 154 -0.56 -13.04 -0.85
C TRP A 154 -0.43 -12.67 -2.34
N MET A 155 -1.45 -12.96 -3.16
CA MET A 155 -1.48 -12.61 -4.58
C MET A 155 -1.74 -11.11 -4.82
N ARG A 156 -0.68 -10.36 -5.12
CA ARG A 156 -0.73 -8.89 -5.36
C ARG A 156 -1.24 -8.45 -6.74
N PHE A 157 -1.56 -9.38 -7.63
CA PHE A 157 -1.96 -9.07 -9.01
C PHE A 157 -3.47 -8.82 -9.17
N LEU A 158 -4.27 -9.15 -8.16
CA LEU A 158 -5.70 -8.85 -8.14
C LEU A 158 -5.84 -7.45 -7.53
N TYR A 159 -6.21 -6.44 -8.32
CA TYR A 159 -6.57 -5.08 -7.88
C TYR A 159 -7.84 -5.10 -7.01
N ALA A 160 -7.87 -5.92 -5.97
CA ALA A 160 -8.99 -6.16 -5.08
C ALA A 160 -8.78 -5.38 -3.78
N GLU A 161 -9.85 -4.76 -3.27
CA GLU A 161 -9.83 -4.19 -1.93
C GLU A 161 -9.61 -5.30 -0.89
N TYR A 162 -8.41 -5.35 -0.31
CA TYR A 162 -8.03 -6.35 0.68
C TYR A 162 -8.74 -6.19 2.05
N GLY A 163 -9.69 -5.26 2.19
CA GLY A 163 -10.44 -5.03 3.43
C GLY A 163 -11.26 -6.26 3.85
N LEU A 164 -12.09 -6.78 2.93
CA LEU A 164 -12.95 -7.94 3.20
C LEU A 164 -12.13 -9.21 3.50
N PHE A 165 -11.09 -9.49 2.71
CA PHE A 165 -10.24 -10.67 2.93
C PHE A 165 -9.52 -10.62 4.28
N ARG A 166 -8.99 -9.45 4.68
CA ARG A 166 -8.39 -9.27 6.01
C ARG A 166 -9.40 -9.45 7.14
N MET A 167 -10.65 -9.02 6.95
CA MET A 167 -11.71 -9.22 7.95
C MET A 167 -12.06 -10.71 8.08
N LEU A 168 -12.33 -11.39 6.95
CA LEU A 168 -12.69 -12.80 6.92
C LEU A 168 -11.57 -13.68 7.50
N HIS A 169 -10.31 -13.39 7.15
CA HIS A 169 -9.15 -14.11 7.67
C HIS A 169 -9.04 -13.96 9.20
N ARG A 170 -9.22 -12.74 9.73
CA ARG A 170 -9.19 -12.48 11.17
C ARG A 170 -10.33 -13.17 11.93
N VAL A 171 -11.56 -13.08 11.42
CA VAL A 171 -12.71 -13.73 12.09
C VAL A 171 -12.54 -15.25 12.09
N ALA A 172 -12.15 -15.83 10.95
CA ALA A 172 -11.92 -17.26 10.84
C ALA A 172 -10.75 -17.73 11.74
N SER A 173 -9.68 -16.95 11.88
CA SER A 173 -8.55 -17.29 12.75
C SER A 173 -8.95 -17.28 14.22
N ILE A 174 -9.76 -16.32 14.67
CA ILE A 174 -10.27 -16.25 16.05
C ILE A 174 -11.16 -17.46 16.34
N ILE A 175 -12.15 -17.74 15.47
CA ILE A 175 -13.06 -18.88 15.64
C ILE A 175 -12.27 -20.19 15.70
N LEU A 176 -11.36 -20.42 14.75
CA LEU A 176 -10.54 -21.63 14.73
C LEU A 176 -9.69 -21.75 16.01
N SER A 177 -9.04 -20.66 16.41
CA SER A 177 -8.17 -20.64 17.59
C SER A 177 -8.94 -20.99 18.88
N LEU A 178 -10.14 -20.43 19.06
CA LEU A 178 -10.99 -20.72 20.22
C LEU A 178 -11.40 -22.19 20.27
N PHE A 179 -11.85 -22.75 19.14
CA PHE A 179 -12.28 -24.14 19.08
C PHE A 179 -11.11 -25.13 19.25
N VAL A 180 -9.94 -24.81 18.68
CA VAL A 180 -8.72 -25.60 18.89
C VAL A 180 -8.25 -25.52 20.34
N LEU A 181 -8.33 -24.34 20.97
CA LEU A 181 -8.00 -24.18 22.39
C LEU A 181 -8.95 -24.98 23.28
N ILE A 182 -10.26 -24.92 23.05
CA ILE A 182 -11.25 -25.73 23.77
C ILE A 182 -10.97 -27.22 23.57
N HIS A 183 -10.70 -27.65 22.34
CA HIS A 183 -10.32 -29.04 22.04
C HIS A 183 -9.07 -29.46 22.83
N PHE A 184 -8.04 -28.65 22.84
CA PHE A 184 -6.80 -28.93 23.56
C PHE A 184 -7.03 -29.05 25.07
N ILE A 185 -7.70 -28.05 25.66
CA ILE A 185 -8.01 -28.01 27.10
C ILE A 185 -8.85 -29.22 27.52
N LEU A 186 -9.93 -29.53 26.79
CA LEU A 186 -10.82 -30.63 27.13
C LEU A 186 -10.13 -31.99 27.03
N ASN A 187 -9.23 -32.19 26.08
CA ASN A 187 -8.50 -33.46 25.97
C ASN A 187 -7.45 -33.64 27.08
N ILE A 188 -6.86 -32.56 27.59
CA ILE A 188 -5.86 -32.62 28.67
C ILE A 188 -6.52 -32.75 30.04
N ILE A 189 -7.55 -31.93 30.31
CA ILE A 189 -8.16 -31.87 31.65
C ILE A 189 -8.98 -33.12 31.94
N LEU A 190 -9.65 -33.69 30.94
CA LEU A 190 -10.60 -34.79 31.16
C LEU A 190 -9.87 -36.15 31.20
N PRO A 191 -9.79 -36.84 32.36
CA PRO A 191 -8.97 -38.05 32.49
C PRO A 191 -9.40 -39.19 31.57
N GLU A 192 -10.70 -39.28 31.27
CA GLU A 192 -11.28 -40.27 30.35
C GLU A 192 -10.76 -40.15 28.90
N GLN A 193 -10.17 -39.01 28.52
CA GLN A 193 -9.60 -38.78 27.19
C GLN A 193 -8.14 -39.29 27.07
N ARG A 194 -7.50 -39.69 28.18
CA ARG A 194 -6.11 -40.20 28.16
C ARG A 194 -5.90 -41.37 27.16
N PRO A 195 -6.81 -42.36 27.05
CA PRO A 195 -6.67 -43.41 26.02
C PRO A 195 -6.75 -42.86 24.60
N VAL A 196 -7.59 -41.85 24.35
CA VAL A 196 -7.73 -41.20 23.03
C VAL A 196 -6.49 -40.40 22.68
N LEU A 197 -5.90 -39.68 23.64
CA LEU A 197 -4.62 -38.98 23.47
C LEU A 197 -3.49 -39.95 23.11
N LYS A 198 -3.37 -41.06 23.85
CA LYS A 198 -2.38 -42.12 23.53
C LYS A 198 -2.64 -42.73 22.15
N ALA A 199 -3.91 -42.95 21.78
CA ALA A 199 -4.25 -43.41 20.44
C ALA A 199 -3.80 -42.40 19.37
N MET A 200 -4.07 -41.10 19.56
CA MET A 200 -3.73 -40.07 18.58
C MET A 200 -2.21 -39.92 18.38
N PHE A 201 -1.43 -39.89 19.47
CA PHE A 201 0.00 -39.54 19.39
C PHE A 201 0.96 -40.74 19.40
N ILE A 202 0.50 -41.95 19.75
CA ILE A 202 1.39 -43.11 19.94
C ILE A 202 1.00 -44.27 19.01
N ASN A 203 -0.11 -44.96 19.29
CA ASN A 203 -0.35 -46.30 18.74
C ASN A 203 -1.61 -46.44 17.85
N GLY A 204 -2.50 -45.45 17.85
CA GLY A 204 -3.76 -45.48 17.09
C GLY A 204 -4.84 -46.39 17.67
N LYS A 205 -4.64 -46.94 18.88
CA LYS A 205 -5.49 -48.01 19.44
C LYS A 205 -6.04 -47.65 20.83
N VAL A 206 -7.23 -48.16 21.15
CA VAL A 206 -7.89 -48.06 22.47
C VAL A 206 -8.38 -49.42 22.94
N THR A 207 -8.63 -49.60 24.23
CA THR A 207 -9.16 -50.88 24.75
C THR A 207 -10.65 -51.04 24.41
N ILE A 208 -11.06 -52.28 24.15
CA ILE A 208 -12.47 -52.60 23.86
C ILE A 208 -13.38 -52.21 25.04
N GLU A 209 -12.91 -52.40 26.27
CA GLU A 209 -13.66 -52.05 27.48
C GLU A 209 -13.93 -50.54 27.57
N TRP A 210 -12.93 -49.72 27.25
CA TRP A 210 -13.10 -48.27 27.21
C TRP A 210 -14.15 -47.86 26.15
N VAL A 211 -14.13 -48.51 24.96
CA VAL A 211 -15.12 -48.25 23.90
C VAL A 211 -16.54 -48.64 24.35
N ARG A 212 -16.73 -49.77 25.03
CA ARG A 212 -18.05 -50.16 25.56
C ARG A 212 -18.59 -49.13 26.54
N GLN A 213 -17.74 -48.61 27.41
CA GLN A 213 -18.13 -47.64 28.43
C GLN A 213 -18.38 -46.24 27.86
N HIS A 214 -17.61 -45.79 26.87
CA HIS A 214 -17.61 -44.39 26.40
C HIS A 214 -18.27 -44.20 25.04
N HIS A 215 -18.25 -45.20 24.17
CA HIS A 215 -18.75 -45.16 22.80
C HIS A 215 -19.62 -46.39 22.46
N PRO A 216 -20.70 -46.65 23.22
CA PRO A 216 -21.49 -47.88 23.10
C PRO A 216 -22.08 -48.07 21.68
N LYS A 217 -22.39 -46.99 20.97
CA LYS A 217 -22.98 -47.04 19.63
C LYS A 217 -21.94 -47.29 18.52
N MET A 218 -20.64 -47.21 18.82
CA MET A 218 -19.58 -47.45 17.84
C MET A 218 -19.65 -48.85 17.22
N PHE A 219 -19.96 -49.89 18.01
CA PHE A 219 -20.06 -51.27 17.50
C PHE A 219 -21.24 -51.44 16.52
N GLU A 220 -22.36 -50.75 16.76
CA GLU A 220 -23.51 -50.74 15.86
C GLU A 220 -23.16 -50.05 14.53
N GLU A 221 -22.49 -48.89 14.61
CA GLU A 221 -22.04 -48.16 13.42
C GLU A 221 -21.05 -49.01 12.59
N GLU A 222 -20.10 -49.69 13.24
CA GLU A 222 -19.13 -50.55 12.56
C GLU A 222 -19.79 -51.72 11.82
N LYS A 223 -20.82 -52.34 12.44
CA LYS A 223 -21.61 -53.41 11.80
C LYS A 223 -22.39 -52.90 10.58
N GLN A 224 -22.87 -51.66 10.58
CA GLN A 224 -23.58 -51.09 9.43
C GLN A 224 -22.63 -50.74 8.27
N ILE A 225 -21.41 -50.29 8.57
CA ILE A 225 -20.41 -49.90 7.57
C ILE A 225 -19.91 -51.10 6.76
N SER A 226 -19.73 -52.27 7.39
CA SER A 226 -19.28 -53.49 6.69
C SER A 226 -20.27 -53.97 5.62
N LEU A 227 -21.54 -53.57 5.71
CA LEU A 227 -22.61 -53.99 4.82
C LEU A 227 -22.79 -53.12 3.56
N THR A 228 -22.23 -51.90 3.51
CA THR A 228 -22.43 -50.97 2.37
C THR A 228 -21.24 -50.94 1.40
N ARG A 229 -21.44 -51.39 0.15
CA ARG A 229 -20.41 -51.51 -0.91
C ARG A 229 -19.84 -50.14 -1.37
N ARG A 230 -18.55 -50.15 -1.72
CA ARG A 230 -17.68 -49.02 -2.12
C ARG A 230 -18.18 -48.26 -3.37
N ARG A 231 -18.10 -46.93 -3.35
CA ARG A 231 -18.01 -46.08 -4.56
C ARG A 231 -16.56 -45.65 -4.75
N THR A 232 -16.03 -45.85 -5.95
CA THR A 232 -14.71 -45.39 -6.40
C THR A 232 -14.74 -43.87 -6.55
N ILE A 233 -13.95 -43.15 -5.76
CA ILE A 233 -13.76 -41.70 -5.90
C ILE A 233 -12.70 -41.49 -7.00
N LYS A 234 -13.04 -40.74 -8.05
CA LYS A 234 -12.12 -40.43 -9.15
C LYS A 234 -10.98 -39.54 -8.63
N MET A 235 -9.78 -40.09 -8.59
CA MET A 235 -8.55 -39.49 -8.06
C MET A 235 -8.11 -38.20 -8.82
N PHE A 236 -8.66 -37.95 -10.00
CA PHE A 236 -8.29 -36.84 -10.89
C PHE A 236 -8.68 -35.44 -10.36
N LEU A 237 -9.67 -35.32 -9.46
CA LEU A 237 -10.05 -34.02 -8.87
C LEU A 237 -8.96 -33.41 -7.97
N TRP A 238 -7.94 -34.18 -7.60
CA TRP A 238 -6.92 -33.81 -6.60
C TRP A 238 -5.58 -33.37 -7.19
N ILE A 239 -5.44 -33.41 -8.52
CA ILE A 239 -4.23 -32.98 -9.22
C ILE A 239 -4.16 -31.44 -9.27
N LEU A 240 -5.32 -30.77 -9.31
CA LEU A 240 -5.41 -29.30 -9.40
C LEU A 240 -4.79 -28.56 -8.20
N PRO A 241 -5.03 -28.95 -6.92
CA PRO A 241 -4.36 -28.33 -5.78
C PRO A 241 -2.83 -28.53 -5.79
N ALA A 242 -2.33 -29.68 -6.25
CA ALA A 242 -0.90 -29.97 -6.32
C ALA A 242 -0.19 -29.14 -7.42
N ILE A 243 -0.84 -28.97 -8.57
CA ILE A 243 -0.37 -28.06 -9.63
C ILE A 243 -0.37 -26.61 -9.12
N GLY A 244 -1.43 -26.19 -8.43
CA GLY A 244 -1.50 -24.87 -7.79
C GLY A 244 -0.38 -24.63 -6.79
N PHE A 245 -0.09 -25.63 -5.95
CA PHE A 245 1.02 -25.58 -4.99
C PHE A 245 2.39 -25.50 -5.69
N SER A 246 2.60 -26.29 -6.75
CA SER A 246 3.84 -26.25 -7.55
C SER A 246 4.04 -24.90 -8.26
N TYR A 247 2.97 -24.27 -8.76
CA TYR A 247 3.03 -22.96 -9.38
C TYR A 247 3.38 -21.86 -8.36
N ILE A 248 2.72 -21.86 -7.19
CA ILE A 248 3.03 -20.95 -6.08
C ILE A 248 4.48 -21.14 -5.61
N PHE A 249 4.97 -22.38 -5.54
CA PHE A 249 6.36 -22.65 -5.18
C PHE A 249 7.35 -22.18 -6.26
N SER A 250 6.96 -22.17 -7.55
CA SER A 250 7.83 -21.62 -8.61
C SER A 250 7.96 -20.09 -8.55
N GLU A 251 6.92 -19.38 -8.11
CA GLU A 251 6.98 -17.94 -7.83
C GLU A 251 7.98 -17.61 -6.70
N LEU A 252 8.20 -18.54 -5.75
CA LEU A 252 9.18 -18.39 -4.65
C LEU A 252 10.63 -18.31 -5.15
N LEU A 253 10.93 -18.96 -6.29
CA LEU A 253 12.27 -19.01 -6.87
C LEU A 253 12.54 -17.84 -7.83
N GLN A 254 11.56 -16.95 -8.03
CA GLN A 254 11.78 -15.81 -8.90
C GLN A 254 12.81 -14.86 -8.30
N LYS A 255 13.58 -14.22 -9.20
CA LYS A 255 14.58 -13.22 -8.84
C LYS A 255 13.93 -12.06 -8.08
N PRO A 256 14.70 -11.34 -7.25
CA PRO A 256 14.22 -10.17 -6.54
C PRO A 256 13.62 -9.17 -7.54
N ARG A 257 12.47 -8.60 -7.21
CA ARG A 257 11.80 -7.60 -8.04
C ARG A 257 11.50 -6.38 -7.19
N TYR A 258 11.84 -5.21 -7.70
CA TYR A 258 11.49 -3.93 -7.13
C TYR A 258 10.84 -3.06 -8.18
N ARG A 259 10.08 -2.07 -7.73
CA ARG A 259 9.51 -1.01 -8.54
C ARG A 259 10.06 0.31 -8.02
N ILE A 260 10.45 1.18 -8.93
CA ILE A 260 10.78 2.57 -8.62
C ILE A 260 9.69 3.43 -9.24
N GLU A 261 9.15 4.36 -8.46
CA GLU A 261 8.17 5.34 -8.90
C GLU A 261 8.85 6.71 -9.13
N ASP A 262 8.06 7.76 -9.36
CA ASP A 262 8.51 9.03 -9.94
C ASP A 262 9.77 9.65 -9.28
N ILE A 263 10.56 10.34 -10.11
CA ILE A 263 11.72 11.11 -9.66
C ILE A 263 11.24 12.49 -9.19
N ILE A 264 11.37 12.74 -7.89
CA ILE A 264 11.10 14.04 -7.25
C ILE A 264 12.42 14.81 -7.12
N VAL A 265 12.40 16.09 -7.47
CA VAL A 265 13.58 16.98 -7.44
C VAL A 265 13.23 18.20 -6.61
N GLU A 266 14.03 18.46 -5.57
CA GLU A 266 13.84 19.58 -4.64
C GLU A 266 15.14 20.37 -4.46
N PRO A 267 15.12 21.71 -4.63
CA PRO A 267 13.99 22.53 -5.11
C PRO A 267 13.63 22.25 -6.58
N SER A 268 12.44 22.67 -7.01
CA SER A 268 11.96 22.49 -8.39
C SER A 268 12.83 23.21 -9.43
N ARG A 269 13.48 24.31 -9.04
CA ARG A 269 14.49 25.04 -9.82
C ARG A 269 15.89 24.69 -9.35
N VAL A 270 16.65 24.00 -10.19
CA VAL A 270 18.03 23.63 -9.88
C VAL A 270 18.97 24.73 -10.35
N MET A 271 19.80 25.24 -9.44
CA MET A 271 20.78 26.28 -9.74
C MET A 271 22.18 25.69 -9.89
N VAL A 272 22.94 26.22 -10.84
CA VAL A 272 24.33 25.81 -11.08
C VAL A 272 25.18 25.97 -9.80
N GLY A 273 25.95 24.93 -9.48
CA GLY A 273 26.82 24.88 -8.30
C GLY A 273 26.09 24.82 -6.95
N LYS A 274 24.75 24.76 -6.91
CA LYS A 274 23.97 24.63 -5.68
C LYS A 274 23.52 23.19 -5.45
N PRO A 275 23.53 22.70 -4.21
CA PRO A 275 23.07 21.36 -3.91
C PRO A 275 21.55 21.27 -4.01
N PHE A 276 21.08 20.18 -4.60
CA PHE A 276 19.66 19.81 -4.67
C PHE A 276 19.48 18.34 -4.30
N THR A 277 18.25 17.93 -4.02
CA THR A 277 17.88 16.58 -3.62
C THR A 277 17.04 15.90 -4.68
N ILE A 278 17.39 14.66 -4.98
CA ILE A 278 16.67 13.76 -5.85
C ILE A 278 16.12 12.64 -4.99
N SER A 279 14.81 12.43 -5.02
CA SER A 279 14.13 11.39 -4.25
C SER A 279 13.34 10.47 -5.16
N VAL A 280 13.39 9.18 -4.89
CA VAL A 280 12.58 8.16 -5.55
C VAL A 280 11.92 7.26 -4.53
N GLU A 281 10.69 6.84 -4.81
CA GLU A 281 10.00 5.84 -4.01
C GLU A 281 10.31 4.45 -4.56
N VAL A 282 10.82 3.57 -3.69
CA VAL A 282 11.21 2.20 -4.05
C VAL A 282 10.37 1.21 -3.28
N THR A 283 9.66 0.33 -3.99
CA THR A 283 8.82 -0.72 -3.44
C THR A 283 9.41 -2.10 -3.74
N ASN A 284 9.53 -2.96 -2.74
CA ASN A 284 9.83 -4.37 -2.96
C ASN A 284 8.57 -5.12 -3.40
N ILE A 285 8.47 -5.45 -4.69
CA ILE A 285 7.33 -6.20 -5.24
C ILE A 285 7.56 -7.72 -5.25
N GLY A 286 8.74 -8.18 -4.84
CA GLY A 286 9.05 -9.59 -4.62
C GLY A 286 8.46 -10.11 -3.31
N TYR A 287 8.39 -11.44 -3.14
CA TYR A 287 7.70 -12.08 -2.02
C TYR A 287 8.56 -12.32 -0.76
N ARG A 288 9.78 -11.79 -0.71
CA ARG A 288 10.71 -11.95 0.42
C ARG A 288 11.48 -10.66 0.69
N GLU A 289 12.06 -10.57 1.89
CA GLU A 289 13.04 -9.53 2.20
C GLU A 289 14.23 -9.63 1.24
N ASP A 290 14.67 -8.49 0.72
CA ASP A 290 15.82 -8.43 -0.17
C ASP A 290 16.51 -7.06 -0.10
N SER A 291 17.74 -7.01 -0.61
CA SER A 291 18.52 -5.78 -0.70
C SER A 291 18.66 -5.31 -2.14
N PHE A 292 18.37 -4.03 -2.39
CA PHE A 292 18.39 -3.41 -3.70
C PHE A 292 19.44 -2.29 -3.73
N GLN A 293 20.26 -2.29 -4.78
CA GLN A 293 21.24 -1.24 -5.04
C GLN A 293 20.61 -0.22 -5.99
N ILE A 294 20.38 0.99 -5.49
CA ILE A 294 19.82 2.11 -6.23
C ILE A 294 20.96 3.01 -6.66
N GLN A 295 21.14 3.19 -7.96
CA GLN A 295 22.19 3.95 -8.61
C GLN A 295 21.58 5.19 -9.24
N LEU A 296 22.17 6.34 -8.95
CA LEU A 296 21.87 7.61 -9.55
C LEU A 296 22.93 7.94 -10.60
N SER A 297 22.47 8.26 -11.81
CA SER A 297 23.32 8.76 -12.90
C SER A 297 22.83 10.12 -13.39
N ILE A 298 23.76 10.99 -13.77
CA ILE A 298 23.49 12.29 -14.41
C ILE A 298 24.23 12.28 -15.75
N ASP A 299 23.51 12.54 -16.84
CA ASP A 299 24.03 12.53 -18.22
C ASP A 299 24.79 11.24 -18.57
N GLY A 300 24.26 10.10 -18.11
CA GLY A 300 24.83 8.77 -18.33
C GLY A 300 26.03 8.41 -17.45
N LYS A 301 26.47 9.30 -16.55
CA LYS A 301 27.55 9.02 -15.60
C LYS A 301 26.99 8.74 -14.20
N MET A 302 27.39 7.62 -13.61
CA MET A 302 27.03 7.28 -12.23
C MET A 302 27.65 8.31 -11.26
N VAL A 303 26.82 8.91 -10.42
CA VAL A 303 27.21 9.93 -9.43
C VAL A 303 27.07 9.46 -7.99
N ALA A 304 26.15 8.54 -7.71
CA ALA A 304 25.94 8.00 -6.38
C ALA A 304 25.26 6.63 -6.43
N GLU A 305 25.42 5.86 -5.36
CA GLU A 305 24.68 4.61 -5.15
C GLU A 305 24.30 4.46 -3.68
N LYS A 306 23.20 3.75 -3.43
CA LYS A 306 22.73 3.42 -2.09
C LYS A 306 22.11 2.04 -2.07
N THR A 307 22.50 1.23 -1.10
CA THR A 307 21.86 -0.07 -0.84
C THR A 307 20.75 0.12 0.18
N ILE A 308 19.56 -0.39 -0.13
CA ILE A 308 18.42 -0.46 0.78
C ILE A 308 17.99 -1.90 0.97
N THR A 309 17.54 -2.25 2.17
CA THR A 309 16.94 -3.55 2.47
C THR A 309 15.47 -3.32 2.75
N LEU A 310 14.60 -4.02 2.02
CA LEU A 310 13.15 -3.87 2.14
C LEU A 310 12.51 -5.23 2.38
N LEU A 311 11.61 -5.30 3.36
CA LEU A 311 10.68 -6.41 3.50
C LEU A 311 9.78 -6.50 2.27
N ASP A 312 9.20 -7.67 2.05
CA ASP A 312 8.26 -7.89 0.96
C ASP A 312 7.08 -6.90 1.00
N GLY A 313 6.88 -6.10 -0.05
CA GLY A 313 5.84 -5.07 -0.12
C GLY A 313 6.11 -3.82 0.69
N GLU A 314 7.26 -3.73 1.36
CA GLU A 314 7.71 -2.50 1.99
C GLU A 314 8.11 -1.49 0.93
N THR A 315 7.85 -0.24 1.24
CA THR A 315 8.13 0.91 0.39
C THR A 315 8.98 1.90 1.17
N SER A 316 9.98 2.49 0.53
CA SER A 316 10.89 3.44 1.17
C SER A 316 11.29 4.53 0.18
N ILE A 317 11.48 5.75 0.69
CA ILE A 317 11.97 6.88 -0.09
C ILE A 317 13.49 6.90 -0.02
N VAL A 318 14.14 6.85 -1.18
CA VAL A 318 15.58 6.95 -1.34
C VAL A 318 15.94 8.33 -1.86
N SER A 319 16.68 9.09 -1.06
CA SER A 319 17.14 10.43 -1.42
C SER A 319 18.64 10.49 -1.65
N PHE A 320 19.04 11.24 -2.68
CA PHE A 320 20.41 11.58 -3.04
C PHE A 320 20.56 13.10 -3.01
N LYS A 321 21.67 13.61 -2.49
CA LYS A 321 22.02 15.03 -2.55
C LYS A 321 23.18 15.21 -3.52
N THR A 322 23.02 16.07 -4.51
CA THR A 322 24.00 16.27 -5.59
C THR A 322 24.05 17.72 -6.06
N THR A 323 25.01 18.05 -6.92
CA THR A 323 25.27 19.37 -7.51
C THR A 323 25.62 19.22 -8.98
N ILE A 324 25.14 20.14 -9.84
CA ILE A 324 25.53 20.22 -11.25
C ILE A 324 26.22 21.58 -11.47
N ASN A 325 27.37 21.57 -12.14
CA ASN A 325 28.23 22.75 -12.34
C ASN A 325 28.15 23.32 -13.76
N GLU A 326 27.30 22.74 -14.61
CA GLU A 326 27.08 23.19 -15.99
C GLU A 326 25.62 23.65 -16.13
N ILE A 327 25.39 24.62 -17.01
CA ILE A 327 24.07 25.19 -17.28
C ILE A 327 23.45 24.42 -18.45
N GLY A 328 22.14 24.20 -18.40
CA GLY A 328 21.38 23.62 -19.49
C GLY A 328 20.53 22.44 -19.05
N ARG A 329 20.14 21.62 -20.02
CA ARG A 329 19.31 20.42 -19.79
C ARG A 329 20.18 19.25 -19.39
N HIS A 330 19.86 18.64 -18.25
CA HIS A 330 20.53 17.46 -17.74
C HIS A 330 19.54 16.30 -17.58
N THR A 331 19.96 15.10 -17.92
CA THR A 331 19.15 13.89 -17.77
C THR A 331 19.52 13.19 -16.47
N ILE A 332 18.58 13.13 -15.53
CA ILE A 332 18.69 12.34 -14.30
C ILE A 332 18.16 10.94 -14.61
N GLU A 333 18.92 9.91 -14.24
CA GLU A 333 18.49 8.52 -14.33
C GLU A 333 18.67 7.81 -12.98
N VAL A 334 17.65 7.08 -12.54
CA VAL A 334 17.70 6.22 -11.36
C VAL A 334 17.24 4.82 -11.74
N ASN A 335 18.16 3.85 -11.81
CA ASN A 335 17.90 2.45 -12.19
C ASN A 335 16.89 2.26 -13.35
N GLY A 336 17.04 3.03 -14.44
CA GLY A 336 16.25 2.89 -15.66
C GLY A 336 15.02 3.79 -15.81
N ILE A 337 14.64 4.57 -14.78
CA ILE A 337 13.70 5.69 -14.95
C ILE A 337 14.48 6.99 -15.11
N SER A 338 14.00 7.88 -15.99
CA SER A 338 14.68 9.14 -16.29
C SER A 338 13.77 10.36 -16.20
N LYS A 339 14.36 11.50 -15.85
CA LYS A 339 13.72 12.82 -15.79
C LYS A 339 14.70 13.89 -16.27
N ILE A 340 14.26 14.75 -17.17
CA ILE A 340 15.04 15.89 -17.63
C ILE A 340 14.81 17.06 -16.66
N ILE A 341 15.89 17.68 -16.22
CA ILE A 341 15.86 18.94 -15.46
C ILE A 341 16.60 20.03 -16.22
N GLU A 342 16.26 21.27 -15.95
CA GLU A 342 16.97 22.44 -16.46
C GLU A 342 17.74 23.10 -15.31
N VAL A 343 19.05 23.24 -15.48
CA VAL A 343 19.95 23.88 -14.54
C VAL A 343 20.25 25.27 -15.06
N ALA A 344 19.93 26.29 -14.26
CA ALA A 344 20.11 27.68 -14.62
C ALA A 344 21.09 28.39 -13.67
N GLU A 345 21.57 29.57 -14.08
CA GLU A 345 22.25 30.47 -13.15
C GLU A 345 21.29 30.99 -12.09
N ALA A 346 21.85 31.40 -10.95
CA ALA A 346 21.07 32.15 -9.99
C ALA A 346 20.61 33.46 -10.65
N PRO A 347 19.31 33.80 -10.58
CA PRO A 347 18.83 35.04 -11.13
C PRO A 347 19.58 36.24 -10.53
N PRO A 348 19.81 37.32 -11.31
CA PRO A 348 20.41 38.53 -10.76
C PRO A 348 19.52 39.08 -9.65
N PRO A 349 20.09 39.64 -8.57
CA PRO A 349 19.29 40.26 -7.52
C PRO A 349 18.47 41.41 -8.11
N ILE A 350 17.18 41.45 -7.77
CA ILE A 350 16.29 42.54 -8.18
C ILE A 350 16.83 43.88 -7.64
N GLN A 351 16.78 44.91 -8.48
CA GLN A 351 17.16 46.25 -8.05
C GLN A 351 16.16 46.77 -7.01
N LYS A 352 16.66 47.36 -5.93
CA LYS A 352 15.83 47.81 -4.80
C LYS A 352 14.70 48.75 -5.23
N GLU A 353 14.97 49.69 -6.15
CA GLU A 353 13.95 50.63 -6.67
C GLU A 353 12.78 49.89 -7.34
N ILE A 354 13.05 48.82 -8.09
CA ILE A 354 12.02 48.02 -8.76
C ILE A 354 11.22 47.20 -7.73
N ALA A 355 11.91 46.57 -6.77
CA ALA A 355 11.26 45.80 -5.71
C ALA A 355 10.35 46.68 -4.83
N ASP A 356 10.81 47.87 -4.45
CA ASP A 356 10.03 48.84 -3.69
C ASP A 356 8.80 49.30 -4.48
N LYS A 357 8.95 49.52 -5.80
CA LYS A 357 7.84 49.88 -6.68
C LYS A 357 6.80 48.77 -6.82
N PHE A 358 7.22 47.51 -6.98
CA PHE A 358 6.26 46.40 -7.01
C PHE A 358 5.50 46.25 -5.70
N LYS A 359 6.13 46.49 -4.55
CA LYS A 359 5.45 46.47 -3.23
C LYS A 359 4.46 47.63 -3.08
N GLU A 360 4.80 48.80 -3.62
CA GLU A 360 3.90 49.96 -3.66
C GLU A 360 2.63 49.64 -4.49
N LEU A 361 2.81 49.11 -5.70
CA LEU A 361 1.72 48.80 -6.62
C LEU A 361 0.91 47.57 -6.18
N PHE A 362 1.54 46.61 -5.51
CA PHE A 362 0.92 45.36 -5.08
C PHE A 362 1.40 44.95 -3.68
N PRO A 363 0.73 45.43 -2.62
CA PRO A 363 1.19 45.24 -1.24
C PRO A 363 1.33 43.79 -0.76
N ILE A 364 0.74 42.82 -1.45
CA ILE A 364 0.91 41.40 -1.13
C ILE A 364 2.20 40.79 -1.68
N ALA A 365 2.92 41.51 -2.54
CA ALA A 365 4.17 41.08 -3.13
C ALA A 365 5.28 41.00 -2.07
N TYR A 366 5.91 39.82 -1.95
CA TYR A 366 6.95 39.55 -0.97
C TYR A 366 8.30 39.23 -1.60
N ASP A 367 8.32 38.32 -2.58
CA ASP A 367 9.53 37.88 -3.29
C ASP A 367 9.39 38.04 -4.81
N PHE A 368 10.52 38.25 -5.48
CA PHE A 368 10.58 38.59 -6.91
C PHE A 368 11.66 37.79 -7.61
N ILE A 369 11.27 36.90 -8.52
CA ILE A 369 12.21 36.10 -9.30
C ILE A 369 12.23 36.61 -10.74
N PRO A 370 13.34 37.19 -11.23
CA PRO A 370 13.43 37.61 -12.62
C PRO A 370 13.46 36.40 -13.55
N VAL A 371 12.65 36.45 -14.59
CA VAL A 371 12.64 35.48 -15.69
C VAL A 371 13.53 36.04 -16.80
N MET A 372 14.50 35.23 -17.22
CA MET A 372 15.56 35.65 -18.13
C MET A 372 15.40 35.01 -19.51
N LYS A 373 15.68 35.76 -20.58
CA LYS A 373 15.87 35.23 -21.94
C LYS A 373 17.01 35.99 -22.63
N ASP A 374 17.94 35.25 -23.23
CA ASP A 374 19.11 35.81 -23.93
C ASP A 374 19.90 36.85 -23.11
N GLY A 375 20.01 36.62 -21.79
CA GLY A 375 20.73 37.50 -20.85
C GLY A 375 19.98 38.78 -20.46
N LYS A 376 18.71 38.93 -20.83
CA LYS A 376 17.84 40.06 -20.45
C LYS A 376 16.70 39.60 -19.54
N ILE A 377 16.31 40.47 -18.61
CA ILE A 377 15.11 40.28 -17.79
C ILE A 377 13.91 40.55 -18.69
N MET A 378 12.98 39.60 -18.74
CA MET A 378 11.74 39.70 -19.51
C MET A 378 10.62 40.23 -18.62
N TYR A 379 10.46 39.61 -17.46
CA TYR A 379 9.51 39.99 -16.41
C TYR A 379 9.97 39.38 -15.07
N TYR A 380 9.21 39.65 -14.02
CA TYR A 380 9.44 39.11 -12.67
C TYR A 380 8.23 38.27 -12.26
N GLU A 381 8.45 37.05 -11.81
CA GLU A 381 7.44 36.32 -11.05
C GLU A 381 7.33 36.92 -9.65
N ILE A 382 6.10 37.21 -9.22
CA ILE A 382 5.82 37.79 -7.91
C ILE A 382 5.21 36.73 -7.01
N TYR A 383 5.82 36.52 -5.85
CA TYR A 383 5.36 35.59 -4.83
C TYR A 383 4.90 36.33 -3.57
N ASP A 384 3.90 35.78 -2.88
CA ASP A 384 3.48 36.28 -1.58
C ASP A 384 4.36 35.74 -0.44
N ALA A 385 4.02 36.10 0.81
CA ALA A 385 4.77 35.68 2.00
C ALA A 385 4.70 34.16 2.28
N GLU A 386 3.76 33.46 1.65
CA GLU A 386 3.58 32.00 1.75
C GLU A 386 4.32 31.25 0.62
N GLY A 387 4.91 31.99 -0.34
CA GLY A 387 5.62 31.43 -1.48
C GLY A 387 4.70 31.00 -2.62
N MET A 388 3.47 31.50 -2.67
CA MET A 388 2.55 31.27 -3.79
C MET A 388 2.75 32.32 -4.88
N LEU A 389 2.77 31.89 -6.15
CA LEU A 389 2.83 32.79 -7.29
C LEU A 389 1.52 33.59 -7.37
N VAL A 390 1.60 34.92 -7.32
CA VAL A 390 0.43 35.82 -7.26
C VAL A 390 0.32 36.78 -8.45
N GLY A 391 1.31 36.79 -9.34
CA GLY A 391 1.29 37.56 -10.58
C GLY A 391 2.67 37.73 -11.21
N TYR A 392 2.73 38.54 -12.25
CA TYR A 392 3.94 38.84 -13.01
C TYR A 392 4.18 40.36 -13.07
N GLY A 393 5.34 40.82 -12.63
CA GLY A 393 5.72 42.24 -12.65
C GLY A 393 6.62 42.59 -13.83
N PHE A 394 6.50 43.80 -14.34
CA PHE A 394 7.40 44.35 -15.35
C PHE A 394 7.78 45.80 -15.04
N HIS A 395 8.96 46.20 -15.48
CA HIS A 395 9.49 47.55 -15.29
C HIS A 395 10.32 47.94 -16.51
N GLU A 396 9.70 48.67 -17.43
CA GLU A 396 10.25 48.96 -18.74
C GLU A 396 10.51 50.45 -18.95
N ARG A 397 11.53 50.76 -19.76
CA ARG A 397 11.85 52.14 -20.13
C ARG A 397 11.35 52.43 -21.54
N VAL A 398 10.53 53.45 -21.68
CA VAL A 398 9.93 53.87 -22.96
C VAL A 398 10.57 55.17 -23.43
N TYR A 399 11.17 55.11 -24.63
CA TYR A 399 11.90 56.21 -25.25
C TYR A 399 11.13 56.74 -26.47
N ALA A 400 10.29 57.77 -26.27
CA ALA A 400 9.59 58.45 -27.36
C ALA A 400 10.46 59.58 -27.98
N PRO A 401 10.08 60.23 -29.09
CA PRO A 401 10.90 61.32 -29.65
C PRO A 401 11.21 62.45 -28.65
N THR A 402 10.23 62.83 -27.82
CA THR A 402 10.34 63.89 -26.81
C THR A 402 10.37 63.36 -25.39
N ASP A 403 9.65 62.26 -25.12
CA ASP A 403 9.41 61.79 -23.76
C ASP A 403 10.36 60.65 -23.39
N ARG A 404 10.68 60.57 -22.10
CA ARG A 404 11.46 59.50 -21.49
C ARG A 404 10.68 59.02 -20.29
N LEU A 405 10.11 57.82 -20.40
CA LEU A 405 9.14 57.30 -19.45
C LEU A 405 9.61 55.97 -18.89
N THR A 406 9.12 55.65 -17.71
CA THR A 406 9.22 54.33 -17.09
C THR A 406 7.81 53.81 -16.90
N VAL A 407 7.56 52.58 -17.31
CA VAL A 407 6.27 51.92 -17.17
C VAL A 407 6.48 50.72 -16.26
N THR A 408 5.86 50.76 -15.08
CA THR A 408 5.87 49.64 -14.15
C THR A 408 4.47 49.08 -14.05
N GLY A 409 4.30 47.77 -14.13
CA GLY A 409 2.99 47.17 -14.02
C GLY A 409 3.03 45.74 -13.52
N ILE A 410 1.85 45.27 -13.12
CA ILE A 410 1.64 43.92 -12.61
C ILE A 410 0.49 43.29 -13.37
N ILE A 411 0.72 42.07 -13.82
CA ILE A 411 -0.16 41.20 -14.56
C ILE A 411 -0.63 40.11 -13.61
N ASP A 412 -1.92 39.80 -13.61
CA ASP A 412 -2.46 38.69 -12.83
C ASP A 412 -2.20 37.33 -13.51
N LEU A 413 -2.61 36.24 -12.83
CA LEU A 413 -2.43 34.88 -13.35
C LEU A 413 -3.31 34.57 -14.57
N ASP A 414 -4.32 35.40 -14.86
CA ASP A 414 -5.18 35.32 -16.04
C ASP A 414 -4.65 36.19 -17.20
N TYR A 415 -3.41 36.67 -17.08
CA TYR A 415 -2.72 37.52 -18.05
C TYR A 415 -3.42 38.86 -18.33
N ARG A 416 -4.06 39.44 -17.32
CA ARG A 416 -4.67 40.78 -17.37
C ARG A 416 -3.86 41.78 -16.56
N ILE A 417 -3.83 43.04 -17.01
CA ILE A 417 -3.18 44.11 -16.25
C ILE A 417 -3.98 44.37 -14.97
N LYS A 418 -3.33 44.20 -13.82
CA LYS A 418 -3.92 44.46 -12.50
C LYS A 418 -3.70 45.89 -12.05
N VAL A 419 -2.50 46.42 -12.30
CA VAL A 419 -2.10 47.78 -11.97
C VAL A 419 -0.94 48.20 -12.86
N ILE A 420 -0.89 49.47 -13.19
CA ILE A 420 0.18 50.09 -13.98
C ILE A 420 0.44 51.49 -13.43
N ASP A 421 1.67 51.94 -13.57
CA ASP A 421 2.12 53.28 -13.21
C ASP A 421 3.13 53.78 -14.25
N VAL A 422 2.91 54.99 -14.74
CA VAL A 422 3.72 55.64 -15.77
C VAL A 422 4.42 56.85 -15.17
N GLU A 423 5.74 56.76 -15.03
CA GLU A 423 6.56 57.80 -14.43
C GLU A 423 7.54 58.41 -15.43
N LYS A 424 8.07 59.59 -15.11
CA LYS A 424 9.19 60.16 -15.85
C LYS A 424 10.47 59.37 -15.55
N LEU A 425 11.26 59.12 -16.59
CA LEU A 425 12.60 58.58 -16.41
C LEU A 425 13.50 59.64 -15.75
N LYS A 426 14.09 59.31 -14.60
CA LYS A 426 15.03 60.19 -13.88
C LYS A 426 16.38 60.28 -14.62
N PRO A 427 17.10 61.43 -14.61
CA PRO A 427 16.74 62.70 -13.96
C PRO A 427 15.81 63.57 -14.82
N ASP A 428 14.63 63.87 -14.25
CA ASP A 428 13.51 64.69 -14.73
C ASP A 428 13.64 65.33 -16.14
N ILE A 429 13.23 64.57 -17.16
CA ILE A 429 13.19 65.02 -18.55
C ILE A 429 11.78 65.57 -18.85
N HIS A 430 11.72 66.61 -19.68
CA HIS A 430 10.46 67.18 -20.16
C HIS A 430 9.55 66.10 -20.76
N VAL A 431 8.27 66.14 -20.41
CA VAL A 431 7.21 65.31 -21.01
C VAL A 431 6.26 66.24 -21.75
N LEU A 432 5.94 65.89 -22.99
CA LEU A 432 5.18 66.71 -23.92
C LEU A 432 3.74 66.96 -23.46
N ASN A 433 3.10 65.97 -22.82
CA ASN A 433 1.79 66.14 -22.18
C ASN A 433 1.70 65.34 -20.86
N GLU A 434 1.57 66.05 -19.73
CA GLU A 434 1.49 65.43 -18.40
C GLU A 434 0.27 64.54 -18.18
N LYS A 435 -0.77 64.61 -19.03
CA LYS A 435 -1.92 63.70 -18.96
C LYS A 435 -1.53 62.23 -19.11
N ILE A 436 -0.40 61.93 -19.74
CA ILE A 436 0.12 60.57 -19.87
C ILE A 436 0.61 59.96 -18.54
N LEU A 437 0.84 60.80 -17.53
CA LEU A 437 1.29 60.42 -16.17
C LEU A 437 0.13 60.45 -15.16
N LYS A 438 -1.12 60.48 -15.64
CA LYS A 438 -2.31 60.61 -14.78
C LYS A 438 -3.04 59.29 -14.70
N PRO A 439 -3.73 59.02 -13.57
CA PRO A 439 -4.56 57.83 -13.40
C PRO A 439 -5.60 57.64 -14.51
N ASP A 440 -6.11 58.73 -15.11
CA ASP A 440 -7.06 58.66 -16.22
C ASP A 440 -6.50 57.92 -17.46
N PHE A 441 -5.18 57.97 -17.68
CA PHE A 441 -4.52 57.22 -18.74
C PHE A 441 -4.20 55.79 -18.28
N GLU A 442 -3.65 55.62 -17.08
CA GLU A 442 -3.25 54.33 -16.50
C GLU A 442 -4.43 53.37 -16.29
N ASN A 443 -5.57 53.88 -15.82
CA ASN A 443 -6.76 53.07 -15.54
C ASN A 443 -7.37 52.43 -16.78
N GLN A 444 -7.06 52.94 -17.98
CA GLN A 444 -7.54 52.37 -19.24
C GLN A 444 -6.95 50.98 -19.51
N PHE A 445 -5.79 50.66 -18.93
CA PHE A 445 -5.11 49.39 -19.11
C PHE A 445 -5.67 48.28 -18.20
N ILE A 446 -6.27 48.64 -17.07
CA ILE A 446 -6.66 47.70 -16.01
C ILE A 446 -7.74 46.72 -16.53
N GLY A 447 -7.49 45.43 -16.33
CA GLY A 447 -8.36 44.33 -16.73
C GLY A 447 -8.26 43.92 -18.20
N LEU A 448 -7.50 44.67 -19.02
CA LEU A 448 -7.35 44.37 -20.45
C LEU A 448 -6.43 43.16 -20.68
N THR A 449 -6.78 42.36 -21.69
CA THR A 449 -5.90 41.34 -22.28
C THR A 449 -5.08 41.93 -23.43
N ILE A 450 -4.14 41.15 -23.96
CA ILE A 450 -3.32 41.55 -25.11
C ILE A 450 -4.16 41.87 -26.36
N GLU A 451 -5.29 41.18 -26.60
CA GLU A 451 -6.15 41.42 -27.75
C GLU A 451 -6.85 42.78 -27.69
N GLU A 452 -7.17 43.23 -26.47
CA GLU A 452 -7.90 44.49 -26.22
C GLU A 452 -6.95 45.70 -26.11
N MET A 453 -5.66 45.43 -25.93
CA MET A 453 -4.60 46.40 -25.70
C MET A 453 -4.11 47.03 -27.01
N ASN A 454 -4.95 47.84 -27.64
CA ASN A 454 -4.60 48.70 -28.78
C ASN A 454 -5.18 50.10 -28.57
N LEU A 455 -4.65 51.07 -29.31
CA LEU A 455 -5.22 52.41 -29.34
C LEU A 455 -6.55 52.42 -30.10
N SER A 456 -7.48 53.29 -29.71
CA SER A 456 -8.73 53.54 -30.42
C SER A 456 -8.46 54.06 -31.85
N PRO A 457 -9.19 53.58 -32.88
CA PRO A 457 -10.38 52.73 -32.80
C PRO A 457 -10.15 51.21 -32.77
N GLU A 458 -8.91 50.74 -32.99
CA GLU A 458 -8.61 49.30 -33.04
C GLU A 458 -8.57 48.61 -31.67
N GLY A 459 -8.55 49.37 -30.57
CA GLY A 459 -8.62 48.87 -29.21
C GLY A 459 -9.29 49.83 -28.23
N LYS A 460 -9.10 49.57 -26.94
CA LYS A 460 -9.84 50.24 -25.84
C LYS A 460 -9.10 51.42 -25.23
N ILE A 461 -7.91 51.77 -25.71
CA ILE A 461 -7.06 52.79 -25.09
C ILE A 461 -7.12 54.08 -25.91
N ASP A 462 -7.56 55.16 -25.29
CA ASP A 462 -7.58 56.49 -25.90
C ASP A 462 -6.18 57.12 -25.80
N ALA A 463 -5.62 57.49 -26.96
CA ALA A 463 -4.34 58.17 -27.02
C ALA A 463 -4.41 59.57 -26.40
N VAL A 464 -3.36 59.97 -25.69
CA VAL A 464 -3.27 61.31 -25.12
C VAL A 464 -2.98 62.31 -26.26
N SER A 465 -3.91 63.25 -26.48
CA SER A 465 -3.74 64.31 -27.49
C SER A 465 -2.46 65.10 -27.23
N GLY A 466 -1.59 65.22 -28.23
CA GLY A 466 -0.27 65.85 -28.08
C GLY A 466 0.82 64.95 -27.47
N ALA A 467 0.51 63.68 -27.15
CA ALA A 467 1.49 62.65 -26.78
C ALA A 467 1.16 61.29 -27.42
N THR A 468 0.56 61.29 -28.61
CA THR A 468 0.08 60.09 -29.33
C THR A 468 1.19 59.06 -29.58
N ILE A 469 2.39 59.52 -29.92
CA ILE A 469 3.55 58.63 -30.13
C ILE A 469 3.94 57.93 -28.83
N SER A 470 3.99 58.68 -27.72
CA SER A 470 4.28 58.14 -26.39
C SER A 470 3.20 57.15 -25.95
N SER A 471 1.91 57.45 -26.16
CA SER A 471 0.82 56.50 -25.91
C SER A 471 0.97 55.21 -26.71
N THR A 472 1.37 55.30 -27.99
CA THR A 472 1.58 54.13 -28.86
C THR A 472 2.70 53.25 -28.33
N LEU A 473 3.85 53.84 -27.98
CA LEU A 473 5.02 53.08 -27.52
C LEU A 473 4.79 52.42 -26.15
N ILE A 474 4.02 53.03 -25.26
CA ILE A 474 3.61 52.41 -23.99
C ILE A 474 2.77 51.17 -24.27
N VAL A 475 1.74 51.29 -25.13
CA VAL A 475 0.89 50.16 -25.53
C VAL A 475 1.73 49.03 -26.15
N GLU A 476 2.59 49.34 -27.11
CA GLU A 476 3.47 48.34 -27.74
C GLU A 476 4.39 47.64 -26.74
N THR A 477 4.94 48.39 -25.79
CA THR A 477 5.83 47.85 -24.75
C THR A 477 5.10 46.88 -23.83
N ILE A 478 3.91 47.23 -23.36
CA ILE A 478 3.12 46.37 -22.46
C ILE A 478 2.63 45.12 -23.23
N ARG A 479 2.19 45.28 -24.48
CA ARG A 479 1.81 44.14 -25.35
C ARG A 479 2.96 43.14 -25.45
N LYS A 480 4.17 43.62 -25.72
CA LYS A 480 5.36 42.78 -25.81
C LYS A 480 5.61 42.00 -24.51
N VAL A 481 5.50 42.64 -23.35
CA VAL A 481 5.64 41.96 -22.05
C VAL A 481 4.56 40.87 -21.88
N LEU A 482 3.30 41.15 -22.25
CA LEU A 482 2.22 40.16 -22.18
C LEU A 482 2.49 38.94 -23.07
N GLU A 483 3.02 39.13 -24.28
CA GLU A 483 3.44 38.02 -25.15
C GLU A 483 4.54 37.18 -24.51
N GLU A 484 5.52 37.83 -23.87
CA GLU A 484 6.64 37.16 -23.22
C GLU A 484 6.18 36.31 -22.04
N VAL A 485 5.28 36.85 -21.20
CA VAL A 485 4.70 36.14 -20.04
C VAL A 485 3.88 34.93 -20.52
N GLN A 486 3.02 35.10 -21.54
CA GLN A 486 2.19 34.01 -22.08
C GLN A 486 3.00 32.90 -22.78
N SER A 487 4.18 33.23 -23.34
CA SER A 487 5.01 32.27 -24.06
C SER A 487 5.92 31.42 -23.15
N THR A 488 6.13 31.85 -21.91
CA THR A 488 7.10 31.26 -20.97
C THR A 488 6.45 30.56 -19.78
N SER A 489 5.16 30.85 -19.53
CA SER A 489 4.30 30.22 -18.51
C SER A 489 3.63 28.98 -19.10
#